data_AF-A0A2S6US65-F1
#
_entry.id   AF-A0A2S6US65-F1
#
_cell.length_a   1.000
_cell.length_b   1.000
_cell.length_c   1.000
_cell.angle_alpha   90.00
_cell.angle_beta   90.00
_cell.angle_gamma   90.00
#
_symmetry.space_group_name_H-M   'P 1'
#
loop_
_entity.id
_entity.type
_entity.pdbx_description
1 polymer ?
#
loop_
_entity_poly.entity_id
_entity_poly.type
_entity_poly.pdbx_seq_one_letter_code
_entity_poly.pdbx_strand_id
1 'polypeptide(L)' 'MENLQVLERIASLKGRKNYEEKKASKLGFSSLYDYFEDKIIKEQTEIKTKENNLKDLNLKKKNKKKQKSNFVKTCKCC' A
#
# COMPACT_ATOMS: atom_id res chain seq x y z
N MET A 1 -5.05 21.58 9.61
CA MET A 1 -5.60 20.70 10.66
C MET A 1 -4.48 19.78 11.08
N GLU A 2 -4.08 19.79 12.35
CA GLU A 2 -3.06 18.87 12.84
C GLU A 2 -3.59 17.43 12.78
N ASN A 3 -2.81 16.54 12.18
CA ASN A 3 -3.14 15.14 12.04
C ASN A 3 -2.78 14.41 13.35
N LEU A 4 -3.80 14.08 14.14
CA LEU A 4 -3.66 13.37 15.42
C LEU A 4 -2.83 12.08 15.28
N GLN A 5 -2.95 11.39 14.14
CA GLN A 5 -2.20 10.16 13.87
C GLN A 5 -0.68 10.41 13.82
N VAL A 6 -0.26 11.57 13.30
CA VAL A 6 1.16 11.96 13.24
C VAL A 6 1.66 12.28 14.64
N LEU A 7 0.88 13.01 15.44
CA LEU A 7 1.24 13.35 16.81
C LEU A 7 1.38 12.09 17.69
N GLU A 8 0.45 11.15 17.59
CA GLU A 8 0.55 9.85 18.26
C GLU A 8 1.77 9.07 17.79
N ARG A 9 2.05 9.10 16.48
CA ARG A 9 3.23 8.42 15.93
C ARG A 9 4.51 9.01 16.50
N ILE A 10 4.61 10.33 16.57
CA ILE A 10 5.77 11.04 17.12
C ILE A 10 5.89 10.78 18.63
N ALA A 11 4.78 10.81 19.38
CA ALA A 11 4.77 10.49 20.81
C ALA A 11 5.24 9.04 21.08
N SER A 12 4.97 8.11 20.16
CA SER A 12 5.45 6.72 20.23
C SER A 12 6.96 6.59 19.98
N LEU A 13 7.61 7.59 19.37
CA LEU A 13 9.06 7.64 19.16
C LEU A 13 9.73 8.03 20.48
N LYS A 14 10.06 7.03 21.30
CA LYS A 14 10.89 7.20 22.50
C LYS A 14 12.34 7.58 22.11
N GLY A 15 13.34 6.77 22.44
CA GLY A 15 14.74 7.02 22.08
C GLY A 15 15.04 7.06 20.57
N ARG A 16 14.08 6.69 19.70
CA ARG A 16 14.23 6.78 18.23
C ARG A 16 13.97 8.18 17.67
N LYS A 17 13.45 9.12 18.47
CA LYS A 17 13.09 10.46 18.00
C LYS A 17 14.26 11.16 17.29
N ASN A 18 15.43 11.22 17.94
CA ASN A 18 16.63 11.86 17.37
C ASN A 18 17.09 11.22 16.05
N TYR A 19 16.91 9.90 15.89
CA TYR A 19 17.26 9.22 14.65
C TYR A 19 16.33 9.66 13.52
N GLU A 20 15.02 9.68 13.79
CA GLU A 20 14.02 10.09 12.80
C GLU A 20 14.13 11.59 12.47
N GLU A 21 14.46 12.46 13.43
CA GLU A 21 14.71 13.90 13.18
C GLU A 21 15.90 14.13 12.26
N LYS A 22 17.01 13.41 12.50
CA LYS A 22 18.19 13.46 11.61
C LYS A 22 17.86 12.94 10.21
N LYS A 23 17.04 11.89 10.13
CA LYS A 23 16.60 11.31 8.86
C LYS A 23 15.69 12.25 8.10
N ALA A 24 14.72 12.88 8.76
CA ALA A 24 13.84 13.89 8.20
C ALA A 24 14.66 15.06 7.62
N SER A 25 15.61 15.58 8.40
CA SER A 25 16.52 16.65 7.97
C SER A 25 17.35 16.24 6.75
N LYS A 26 17.90 15.02 6.76
CA LYS A 26 18.69 14.48 5.63
C LYS A 26 17.88 14.34 4.35
N LEU A 27 16.58 14.06 4.46
CA LEU A 27 15.65 13.96 3.34
C LEU A 27 15.09 15.32 2.91
N GLY A 28 15.45 16.41 3.59
CA GLY A 28 15.03 17.78 3.24
C GLY A 28 13.67 18.18 3.80
N PHE A 29 13.14 17.46 4.79
CA PHE A 29 11.91 17.88 5.47
C PHE A 29 12.20 19.00 6.48
N SER A 30 11.28 19.97 6.58
CA SER A 30 11.33 21.08 7.52
C SER A 30 11.16 20.65 8.98
N SER A 31 10.39 19.60 9.22
CA SER A 31 10.15 19.07 10.56
C SER A 31 9.95 17.56 10.57
N LEU A 32 10.05 16.96 11.75
CA LEU A 32 9.69 15.56 11.97
C LEU A 32 8.22 15.29 11.61
N TYR A 33 7.37 16.29 11.82
CA TYR A 33 5.95 16.22 11.55
C TYR A 33 5.67 16.07 10.04
N ASP A 34 6.29 16.91 9.22
CA ASP A 34 6.16 16.85 7.74
C ASP A 34 6.66 15.50 7.19
N TYR A 35 7.73 14.97 7.77
CA TYR A 35 8.25 13.64 7.40
C TYR A 35 7.24 12.53 7.67
N PHE A 36 6.58 12.54 8.83
CA PHE A 36 5.59 11.52 9.16
C PHE A 36 4.25 11.72 8.45
N GLU A 37 3.85 12.96 8.17
CA GLU A 37 2.71 13.24 7.30
C GLU A 37 2.87 12.60 5.92
N ASP A 38 3.99 12.89 5.25
CA ASP A 38 4.29 12.31 3.93
C ASP A 38 4.39 10.78 3.99
N LYS A 39 5.00 10.23 5.05
CA LYS A 39 5.12 8.79 5.23
C LYS A 39 3.78 8.09 5.40
N ILE A 40 2.86 8.63 6.20
CA ILE A 40 1.53 8.05 6.41
C ILE A 40 0.71 8.11 5.11
N ILE A 41 0.78 9.22 4.38
CA ILE A 41 0.09 9.36 3.09
C ILE A 41 0.60 8.30 2.10
N LYS A 42 1.93 8.12 2.00
CA LYS A 42 2.54 7.09 1.15
C LYS A 42 2.06 5.70 1.54
N GLU A 43 2.10 5.34 2.83
CA GLU A 43 1.61 4.05 3.31
C GLU A 43 0.13 3.80 2.94
N GLN A 44 -0.74 4.80 3.11
CA GLN A 44 -2.15 4.69 2.72
C GLN A 44 -2.34 4.52 1.21
N THR A 45 -1.56 5.24 0.38
CA THR A 45 -1.63 5.10 -1.07
C THR A 45 -1.12 3.74 -1.54
N GLU A 46 -0.07 3.20 -0.94
CA GLU A 46 0.44 1.87 -1.23
C GLU A 46 -0.56 0.76 -0.87
N ILE A 47 -1.26 0.90 0.27
CA ILE A 47 -2.31 -0.04 0.66
C ILE A 47 -3.45 0.00 -0.36
N LYS A 48 -3.95 1.19 -0.71
CA LYS A 48 -5.02 1.38 -1.70
C LYS A 48 -4.65 0.81 -3.07
N THR A 49 -3.42 1.06 -3.53
CA THR A 49 -2.94 0.54 -4.82
C THR A 49 -2.78 -0.98 -4.78
N LYS A 50 -2.25 -1.57 -3.71
CA LYS A 50 -2.18 -3.04 -3.55
C LYS A 50 -3.57 -3.67 -3.54
N GLU A 51 -4.53 -3.09 -2.84
CA GLU A 51 -5.91 -3.57 -2.82
C GLU A 51 -6.57 -3.51 -4.20
N ASN A 52 -6.39 -2.41 -4.94
CA ASN A 52 -6.91 -2.28 -6.30
C ASN A 52 -6.27 -3.31 -7.25
N ASN A 53 -4.96 -3.49 -7.18
CA ASN A 53 -4.26 -4.51 -7.96
C ASN A 53 -4.76 -5.93 -7.64
N LEU A 54 -5.01 -6.25 -6.36
CA LEU A 54 -5.58 -7.55 -5.97
C LEU A 54 -7.01 -7.75 -6.49
N LYS A 55 -7.85 -6.71 -6.46
CA LYS A 55 -9.21 -6.74 -7.03
C LYS A 55 -9.15 -6.98 -8.54
N ASP A 56 -8.27 -6.28 -9.25
CA ASP A 56 -8.08 -6.45 -10.70
C ASP A 56 -7.55 -7.83 -11.07
N LEU A 57 -6.60 -8.37 -10.30
CA LEU A 57 -6.11 -9.73 -10.48
C LEU A 57 -7.21 -10.77 -10.24
N ASN A 58 -8.08 -10.56 -9.25
CA ASN A 58 -9.21 -11.44 -8.97
C ASN A 58 -10.30 -11.36 -10.05
N LEU A 59 -10.62 -10.18 -10.60
CA LEU A 59 -11.51 -10.05 -11.75
C LEU A 59 -10.94 -10.75 -12.99
N LYS A 60 -9.64 -10.56 -13.29
CA LYS A 60 -8.96 -11.23 -14.40
C LYS A 60 -8.95 -12.76 -14.25
N LYS A 61 -8.77 -13.29 -13.04
CA LYS A 61 -8.85 -14.73 -12.75
C LYS A 61 -10.25 -15.31 -12.94
N LYS A 62 -11.31 -14.58 -12.54
CA LYS A 62 -12.71 -14.98 -12.79
C LYS A 62 -13.03 -15.01 -14.29
N ASN A 63 -12.54 -14.05 -15.07
CA ASN A 63 -12.73 -14.01 -16.52
C ASN A 63 -11.97 -15.15 -17.24
N LYS A 64 -10.76 -15.52 -16.81
CA LYS A 64 -10.02 -16.66 -17.36
C LYS A 64 -10.67 -18.03 -17.06
N LYS A 65 -11.30 -18.19 -15.90
CA LYS A 65 -12.05 -19.43 -15.57
C LYS A 65 -13.30 -19.61 -16.45
N LYS A 66 -14.01 -18.51 -16.77
CA LYS A 66 -15.20 -18.53 -17.63
C LYS A 66 -14.90 -18.88 -19.10
N GLN A 67 -13.68 -18.59 -19.57
CA GLN A 67 -13.27 -18.97 -20.93
C GLN A 67 -12.79 -20.43 -21.05
N LYS A 68 -12.26 -21.04 -19.99
CA LYS A 68 -11.83 -22.46 -20.00
C LYS A 68 -12.99 -23.45 -19.99
N SER A 69 -14.18 -23.08 -19.51
CA SER A 69 -15.36 -23.96 -19.46
C SER A 69 -16.09 -24.10 -20.80
N ASN A 70 -15.79 -23.25 -21.79
CA ASN A 70 -16.45 -23.29 -23.11
C ASN A 70 -15.67 -24.09 -24.16
N PHE A 71 -14.48 -24.63 -23.83
CA PHE A 71 -13.80 -25.57 -24.72
C PHE A 71 -14.33 -26.98 -24.43
N VAL A 72 -15.52 -27.26 -24.96
CA VAL A 72 -16.07 -28.62 -25.07
C VAL A 72 -15.07 -29.45 -25.86
N LYS A 73 -14.29 -30.28 -25.18
CA LYS A 73 -13.52 -31.33 -25.85
C LYS A 73 -14.47 -32.46 -26.19
N THR A 74 -15.07 -32.42 -27.38
CA THR A 74 -15.66 -33.62 -27.97
C THR A 74 -14.52 -34.58 -28.31
N CYS A 75 -14.20 -35.47 -27.37
CA CYS A 75 -13.38 -36.63 -27.65
C CYS A 75 -14.21 -37.57 -28.54
N LYS A 76 -14.04 -37.46 -29.86
CA LYS A 76 -14.45 -38.50 -30.80
C LYS A 76 -13.38 -39.59 -30.74
N CYS A 77 -13.85 -40.78 -30.43
CA CYS A 77 -13.13 -42.04 -30.31
C CYS A 77 -12.19 -42.32 -31.49
N CYS A 78 -11.04 -42.96 -31.22
CA CYS A 78 -10.54 -44.11 -31.97
C CYS A 78 -9.56 -44.90 -31.11
#